data_AF-A0AAN9A3I0-F1
#
_entry.id   AF-A0AAN9A3I0-F1
#
_cell.length_a   1.000
_cell.length_b   1.000
_cell.length_c   1.000
_cell.angle_alpha   90.00
_cell.angle_beta   90.00
_cell.angle_gamma   90.00
#
_symmetry.space_group_name_H-M   'P 1'
#
loop_
_entity.id
_entity.type
_entity.pdbx_description
1 polymer ?
#
loop_
_entity_poly.entity_id
_entity_poly.type
_entity_poly.pdbx_seq_one_letter_code
_entity_poly.pdbx_strand_id
1 'polypeptide(L)'
;VCHGDELYYLFRGGPLLSPEIAPPGRPKDLQSPEDLAVRRLMLTLWTNFASTGHPDPDNKTGANWTPTSSKNLRHLSILPSSVMAGDSRKEVRAFFSTLPTEINRILHPHLIKEDENASSTGSQRMVKLEGEL
;
A
#
# COMPACT_ATOMS: atom_id res chain seq x y z
N VAL A 1 -2.59 11.28 -7.05
CA VAL A 1 -2.09 11.13 -5.66
C VAL A 1 -0.74 10.48 -5.75
N CYS A 2 0.29 11.22 -5.38
CA CYS A 2 1.67 10.76 -5.30
C CYS A 2 2.00 10.31 -3.87
N HIS A 3 3.12 9.63 -3.71
CA HIS A 3 3.59 9.21 -2.40
C HIS A 3 3.87 10.44 -1.50
N GLY A 4 3.37 10.42 -0.26
CA GLY A 4 3.58 11.49 0.72
C GLY A 4 2.53 12.61 0.67
N ASP A 5 1.60 12.60 -0.29
CA ASP A 5 0.52 13.59 -0.37
C ASP A 5 -0.36 13.59 0.90
N GLU A 6 -0.49 12.44 1.57
CA GLU A 6 -1.26 12.29 2.80
C GLU A 6 -0.74 13.16 3.96
N LEU A 7 0.56 13.50 3.96
CA LEU A 7 1.18 14.30 5.01
C LEU A 7 0.61 15.71 5.07
N TYR A 8 0.20 16.29 3.94
CA TYR A 8 -0.45 17.61 3.90
C TYR A 8 -1.80 17.59 4.59
N TYR A 9 -2.47 16.44 4.70
CA TYR A 9 -3.75 16.33 5.37
C TYR A 9 -3.60 16.08 6.88
N LEU A 10 -2.49 15.47 7.31
CA LEU A 10 -2.23 15.18 8.73
C LEU A 10 -1.47 16.30 9.45
N PHE A 11 -0.59 17.02 8.74
CA PHE A 11 0.29 18.01 9.34
C PHE A 11 0.21 19.34 8.60
N ARG A 12 0.42 20.43 9.32
CA ARG A 12 0.53 21.78 8.74
C ARG A 12 1.93 22.34 8.97
N GLY A 13 2.47 22.97 7.93
CA GLY A 13 3.69 23.77 8.02
C GLY A 13 4.99 22.98 8.14
N GLY A 14 6.01 23.66 8.65
CA GLY A 14 7.37 23.15 8.74
C GLY A 14 8.14 23.22 7.41
N PRO A 15 9.48 23.09 7.44
CA PRO A 15 10.32 23.24 6.26
C PRO A 15 9.99 22.25 5.13
N LEU A 16 9.44 21.08 5.47
CA LEU A 16 9.10 20.03 4.51
C LEU A 16 7.81 20.34 3.73
N LEU A 17 6.76 20.80 4.40
CA LEU A 17 5.43 20.99 3.79
C LEU A 17 5.18 22.45 3.38
N SER A 18 5.84 23.41 4.03
CA SER A 18 5.80 24.84 3.72
C SER A 18 7.22 25.44 3.73
N PRO A 19 8.07 25.10 2.74
CA PRO A 19 9.43 25.60 2.67
C PRO A 19 9.46 27.13 2.54
N GLU A 20 10.48 27.77 3.12
CA GLU A 20 10.68 29.23 3.04
C GLU A 20 10.80 29.72 1.59
N ILE A 21 11.44 28.89 0.74
CA ILE A 21 11.58 29.12 -0.69
C ILE A 21 10.68 28.12 -1.41
N ALA A 22 9.53 28.59 -1.88
CA ALA A 22 8.58 27.83 -2.67
C ALA A 22 8.42 28.45 -4.07
N PRO A 23 8.11 27.65 -5.11
CA PRO A 23 7.77 28.18 -6.42
C PRO A 23 6.63 29.22 -6.32
N PRO A 24 6.68 30.30 -7.11
CA PRO A 24 5.63 31.31 -7.10
C PRO A 24 4.27 30.67 -7.42
N GLY A 25 3.25 31.01 -6.63
CA GLY A 25 1.90 30.46 -6.76
C GLY A 25 1.65 29.16 -6.00
N ARG A 26 2.65 28.53 -5.36
CA ARG A 26 2.42 27.40 -4.46
C ARG A 26 1.73 27.89 -3.16
N PRO A 27 0.53 27.40 -2.82
CA PRO A 27 -0.09 27.71 -1.54
C PRO A 27 0.75 27.18 -0.38
N LYS A 28 0.81 27.93 0.73
CA LYS A 28 1.47 27.49 1.98
C LYS A 28 0.72 26.34 2.67
N ASP A 29 -0.56 26.19 2.35
CA ASP A 29 -1.45 25.19 2.95
C ASP A 29 -2.62 24.88 2.01
N LEU A 30 -3.33 23.78 2.27
CA LEU A 30 -4.56 23.37 1.60
C LEU A 30 -5.61 24.49 1.65
N GLN A 31 -6.18 24.85 0.49
CA GLN A 31 -7.16 25.92 0.36
C GLN A 31 -8.53 25.43 -0.10
N SER A 32 -8.60 24.30 -0.83
CA SER A 32 -9.87 23.82 -1.37
C SER A 32 -10.78 23.30 -0.24
N PRO A 33 -12.10 23.58 -0.30
CA PRO A 33 -13.07 23.03 0.65
C PRO A 33 -13.03 21.50 0.75
N GLU A 34 -12.82 20.82 -0.39
CA GLU A 34 -12.69 19.37 -0.50
C GLU A 34 -11.44 18.88 0.23
N ASP A 35 -10.29 19.53 0.03
CA ASP A 35 -9.05 19.19 0.73
C ASP A 35 -9.19 19.38 2.25
N LEU A 36 -9.85 20.47 2.66
CA LEU A 36 -10.13 20.74 4.06
C LEU A 36 -11.10 19.73 4.67
N ALA A 37 -12.04 19.20 3.90
CA ALA A 37 -12.92 18.11 4.34
C ALA A 37 -12.15 16.81 4.53
N VAL A 38 -11.28 16.45 3.59
CA VAL A 38 -10.40 15.26 3.71
C VAL A 38 -9.47 15.40 4.91
N ARG A 39 -8.86 16.57 5.12
CA ARG A 39 -8.04 16.85 6.31
C ARG A 39 -8.82 16.62 7.61
N ARG A 40 -10.03 17.16 7.72
CA ARG A 40 -10.88 16.96 8.92
C ARG A 40 -11.18 15.48 9.13
N LEU A 41 -11.50 14.75 8.08
CA LEU A 41 -11.76 13.31 8.14
C LEU A 41 -10.51 12.55 8.60
N MET A 42 -9.37 12.74 7.95
CA MET A 42 -8.12 12.04 8.30
C MET A 42 -7.72 12.29 9.75
N LEU A 43 -7.73 13.55 10.20
CA LEU A 43 -7.40 13.89 11.59
C LEU A 43 -8.35 13.21 12.57
N THR A 44 -9.66 13.26 12.30
CA THR A 44 -10.67 12.62 13.16
C THR A 44 -10.45 11.11 13.26
N LEU A 45 -10.25 10.44 12.12
CA LEU A 45 -10.02 8.99 12.10
C LEU A 45 -8.74 8.62 12.86
N TRP A 46 -7.64 9.36 12.64
CA TRP A 46 -6.36 9.10 13.30
C TRP A 46 -6.39 9.35 14.81
N THR A 47 -7.00 10.45 15.27
CA THR A 47 -7.07 10.78 16.70
C THR A 47 -8.03 9.87 17.46
N ASN A 48 -9.14 9.48 16.84
CA ASN A 48 -10.05 8.48 17.40
C ASN A 48 -9.35 7.12 17.52
N PHE A 49 -8.63 6.70 16.48
CA PHE A 49 -7.87 5.46 16.52
C PHE A 49 -6.80 5.49 17.61
N ALA A 50 -6.05 6.58 17.74
CA ALA A 50 -5.03 6.73 18.78
C ALA A 50 -5.62 6.71 20.20
N SER A 51 -6.82 7.25 20.39
CA SER A 51 -7.46 7.34 21.72
C SER A 51 -8.26 6.08 22.10
N THR A 52 -8.85 5.37 21.13
CA THR A 52 -9.79 4.27 21.41
C THR A 52 -9.42 2.94 20.75
N GLY A 53 -8.48 2.92 19.81
CA GLY A 53 -8.23 1.77 18.93
C GLY A 53 -9.25 1.59 17.81
N HIS A 54 -10.28 2.43 17.73
CA HIS A 54 -11.29 2.42 16.67
C HIS A 54 -11.32 3.79 15.95
N PRO A 55 -11.25 3.86 14.60
CA PRO A 55 -11.15 5.13 13.90
C PRO A 55 -12.47 5.94 13.86
N ASP A 56 -13.63 5.29 13.98
CA ASP A 56 -14.94 5.97 14.03
C ASP A 56 -15.87 5.37 15.09
N PRO A 57 -15.55 5.50 16.40
CA PRO A 57 -16.29 4.85 17.47
C PRO A 57 -17.73 5.37 17.62
N ASP A 58 -17.97 6.63 17.25
CA ASP A 58 -19.28 7.29 17.34
C ASP A 58 -20.08 7.25 16.04
N ASN A 59 -19.54 6.65 14.98
CA ASN A 59 -20.10 6.65 13.61
C ASN A 59 -20.44 8.06 13.08
N LYS A 60 -19.66 9.06 13.50
CA LYS A 60 -19.90 10.49 13.20
C LYS A 60 -19.23 10.92 11.90
N THR A 61 -18.25 10.16 11.41
CA THR A 61 -17.53 10.53 10.19
C THR A 61 -18.33 10.19 8.93
N GLY A 62 -19.37 9.35 9.04
CA GLY A 62 -20.14 8.84 7.91
C GLY A 62 -19.39 7.85 7.02
N ALA A 63 -18.10 7.61 7.29
CA ALA A 63 -17.25 6.73 6.51
C ALA A 63 -17.48 5.24 6.82
N ASN A 64 -18.01 4.92 8.02
CA ASN A 64 -18.25 3.56 8.51
C ASN A 64 -17.04 2.62 8.25
N TRP A 65 -15.87 3.01 8.74
CA TRP A 65 -14.63 2.29 8.48
C TRP A 65 -14.63 0.96 9.23
N THR A 66 -14.93 -0.13 8.52
CA THR A 66 -14.95 -1.47 9.10
C THR A 66 -13.58 -2.13 9.09
N PRO A 67 -13.27 -2.98 10.10
CA PRO A 67 -12.01 -3.72 10.15
C PRO A 67 -11.84 -4.67 8.96
N THR A 68 -10.59 -4.85 8.54
CA THR A 68 -10.22 -5.83 7.51
C THR A 68 -10.19 -7.25 8.09
N SER A 69 -10.23 -8.27 7.21
CA SER A 69 -10.06 -9.67 7.59
C SER A 69 -9.19 -10.40 6.57
N SER A 70 -8.63 -11.55 6.95
CA SER A 70 -7.83 -12.39 6.05
C SER A 70 -8.59 -12.84 4.78
N LYS A 71 -9.92 -12.93 4.86
CA LYS A 71 -10.79 -13.30 3.74
C LYS A 71 -11.23 -12.11 2.90
N ASN A 72 -11.19 -10.91 3.46
CA ASN A 72 -11.73 -9.72 2.82
C ASN A 72 -10.92 -8.48 3.22
N LEU A 73 -10.02 -8.08 2.32
CA LEU A 73 -9.14 -6.92 2.48
C LEU A 73 -9.83 -5.62 2.02
N ARG A 74 -11.04 -5.37 2.55
CA ARG A 74 -11.71 -4.08 2.33
C ARG A 74 -10.91 -2.97 2.99
N HIS A 75 -11.02 -1.78 2.41
CA HIS A 75 -10.36 -0.59 2.91
C HIS A 75 -11.27 0.61 2.75
N LEU A 76 -11.03 1.64 3.55
CA LEU A 76 -11.67 2.93 3.35
C LEU A 76 -10.93 3.68 2.24
N SER A 77 -11.65 4.06 1.19
CA SER A 77 -11.15 4.99 0.18
C SER A 77 -11.36 6.41 0.69
N ILE A 78 -10.28 7.09 1.06
CA ILE A 78 -10.32 8.45 1.60
C ILE A 78 -10.42 9.45 0.44
N LEU A 79 -11.60 10.03 0.31
CA LEU A 79 -12.00 11.02 -0.69
C LEU A 79 -12.90 12.06 0.00
N PRO A 80 -13.21 13.21 -0.63
CA PRO A 80 -14.20 14.15 -0.09
C PRO A 80 -15.53 13.47 0.27
N SER A 81 -15.94 12.49 -0.54
CA SER A 81 -17.02 11.53 -0.24
C SER A 81 -16.44 10.13 -0.05
N SER A 82 -15.92 9.86 1.16
CA SER A 82 -15.22 8.61 1.47
C SER A 82 -16.17 7.40 1.55
N VAL A 83 -15.71 6.25 1.04
CA VAL A 83 -16.52 5.01 0.97
C VAL A 83 -15.69 3.76 1.21
N MET A 84 -16.31 2.71 1.75
CA MET A 84 -15.68 1.38 1.90
C MET A 84 -15.55 0.67 0.56
N ALA A 85 -14.32 0.59 0.06
CA ALA A 85 -13.98 -0.07 -1.19
C ALA A 85 -13.68 -1.57 -1.01
N GLY A 86 -13.80 -2.31 -2.11
CA GLY A 86 -13.35 -3.71 -2.20
C GLY A 86 -11.86 -3.81 -2.49
N ASP A 87 -11.36 -5.04 -2.53
CA ASP A 87 -9.94 -5.33 -2.74
C ASP A 87 -9.58 -5.39 -4.24
N SER A 88 -9.27 -4.23 -4.82
CA SER A 88 -8.87 -4.11 -6.23
C SER A 88 -7.46 -4.66 -6.54
N ARG A 89 -6.69 -4.99 -5.51
CA ARG A 89 -5.28 -5.41 -5.64
C ARG A 89 -5.08 -6.92 -5.46
N LYS A 90 -6.17 -7.68 -5.36
CA LYS A 90 -6.17 -9.13 -5.12
C LYS A 90 -5.33 -9.90 -6.14
N GLU A 91 -5.58 -9.69 -7.42
CA GLU A 91 -4.89 -10.41 -8.51
C GLU A 91 -3.40 -10.06 -8.55
N VAL A 92 -3.07 -8.78 -8.37
CA VAL A 92 -1.68 -8.31 -8.34
C VAL A 92 -0.92 -8.95 -7.16
N ARG A 93 -1.51 -8.96 -5.96
CA ARG A 93 -0.88 -9.63 -4.81
C ARG A 93 -0.74 -11.13 -5.03
N ALA A 94 -1.76 -11.78 -5.59
CA ALA A 94 -1.69 -13.21 -5.92
C ALA A 94 -0.54 -13.50 -6.89
N PHE A 95 -0.39 -12.69 -7.94
CA PHE A 95 0.74 -12.78 -8.86
C PHE A 95 2.09 -12.63 -8.15
N PHE A 96 2.27 -11.59 -7.33
CA PHE A 96 3.54 -11.39 -6.60
C PHE A 96 3.85 -12.54 -5.64
N SER A 97 2.84 -13.16 -5.01
CA SER A 97 3.01 -14.34 -4.15
C SER A 97 3.41 -15.61 -4.91
N THR A 98 3.22 -15.66 -6.24
CA THR A 98 3.63 -16.80 -7.09
C THR A 98 5.02 -16.66 -7.69
N LEU A 99 5.66 -15.49 -7.57
CA LEU A 99 7.01 -15.28 -8.12
C LEU A 99 8.04 -16.14 -7.38
N PRO A 100 9.01 -16.76 -8.09
CA PRO A 100 10.00 -17.67 -7.51
C PRO A 100 11.12 -16.91 -6.76
N THR A 101 10.73 -16.02 -5.86
CA THR A 101 11.66 -15.30 -4.97
C THR A 101 11.99 -16.17 -3.76
N GLU A 102 13.17 -15.97 -3.17
CA GLU A 102 13.57 -16.73 -1.98
C GLU A 102 12.59 -16.55 -0.81
N ILE A 103 12.07 -15.33 -0.66
CA ILE A 103 11.05 -15.02 0.36
C ILE A 103 9.78 -15.83 0.10
N ASN A 104 9.29 -15.90 -1.15
CA ASN A 104 8.07 -16.66 -1.44
C ASN A 104 8.27 -18.17 -1.36
N ARG A 105 9.47 -18.71 -1.56
CA ARG A 105 9.74 -20.13 -1.28
C ARG A 105 9.53 -20.46 0.20
N ILE A 106 9.84 -19.52 1.09
CA ILE A 106 9.61 -19.66 2.54
C ILE A 106 8.14 -19.40 2.90
N LEU A 107 7.57 -18.30 2.41
CA LEU A 107 6.23 -17.85 2.83
C LEU A 107 5.08 -18.55 2.08
N HIS A 108 5.31 -18.96 0.84
CA HIS A 108 4.31 -19.47 -0.10
C HIS A 108 4.81 -20.67 -0.94
N PRO A 109 5.40 -21.71 -0.32
CA PRO A 109 6.06 -22.81 -1.06
C PRO A 109 5.13 -23.50 -2.06
N HIS A 110 3.85 -23.66 -1.71
CA HIS A 110 2.83 -24.32 -2.55
C HIS A 110 2.39 -23.51 -3.78
N LEU A 111 2.77 -22.24 -3.90
CA LEU A 111 2.39 -21.36 -5.00
C LEU A 111 3.50 -21.23 -6.06
N ILE A 112 4.71 -21.69 -5.77
CA ILE A 112 5.85 -21.61 -6.68
C ILE A 112 5.86 -22.84 -7.57
N LYS A 113 5.76 -22.62 -8.88
CA LYS A 113 6.02 -23.67 -9.86
C LYS A 113 7.52 -23.74 -10.06
N GLU A 114 8.14 -24.85 -9.71
CA GLU A 114 9.55 -25.07 -10.02
C GLU A 114 9.71 -25.30 -11.52
N ASP A 115 10.66 -24.61 -12.15
CA ASP A 115 11.00 -24.84 -13.55
C ASP A 115 11.71 -26.19 -13.66
N GLU A 116 10.97 -27.25 -13.99
CA GLU A 116 11.50 -28.61 -14.24
C GLU A 116 12.59 -28.62 -15.34
N ASN A 117 12.68 -27.57 -16.16
CA ASN A 117 13.66 -27.44 -17.24
C ASN A 117 15.03 -26.85 -16.83
N ALA A 118 15.20 -26.29 -15.62
CA ALA A 118 16.50 -25.73 -15.22
C ALA A 118 17.51 -26.80 -14.75
N SER A 119 17.02 -27.97 -14.33
CA SER A 119 17.86 -29.08 -13.83
C SER A 119 18.50 -29.91 -14.96
N SER A 120 17.86 -29.98 -16.13
CA SER A 120 18.34 -30.76 -17.29
C SER A 120 19.58 -30.15 -17.96
N THR A 121 19.67 -28.81 -18.00
CA THR A 121 20.73 -28.09 -18.72
C THR A 121 22.08 -28.07 -17.99
N GLY A 122 22.08 -28.28 -16.67
CA GLY A 122 23.30 -28.37 -15.86
C GLY A 122 24.01 -29.72 -15.98
N SER A 123 23.26 -30.81 -16.13
CA SER A 123 23.83 -32.16 -16.20
C SER A 123 24.45 -32.49 -17.55
N GLN A 124 23.98 -31.90 -18.65
CA GLN A 124 24.55 -32.17 -19.99
C GLN A 124 25.87 -31.43 -20.26
N ARG A 125 26.17 -30.34 -19.53
CA ARG A 125 27.41 -29.57 -19.71
C ARG A 125 28.62 -30.24 -19.03
N MET A 126 28.39 -31.05 -17.99
CA MET A 126 29.47 -31.72 -17.25
C MET A 126 29.93 -33.01 -17.95
N VAL A 127 29.03 -33.74 -18.60
CA VAL A 127 29.36 -35.01 -19.30
C VAL A 127 30.17 -34.77 -20.58
N LYS A 128 30.09 -33.58 -21.19
CA LYS A 128 30.82 -33.27 -22.43
C LYS A 128 32.30 -32.89 -22.21
N LEU A 129 32.71 -32.60 -20.98
CA LEU A 129 34.10 -32.20 -20.66
C LEU A 129 35.00 -33.37 -20.28
N GLU A 130 34.46 -34.55 -19.98
CA GLU A 130 35.25 -35.75 -19.62
C GLU A 130 35.58 -36.66 -20.82
N GLY A 131 35.15 -36.29 -22.04
CA GLY A 131 35.36 -37.09 -23.27
C GLY A 131 36.38 -36.52 -24.26
N GLU A 132 37.06 -35.43 -23.93
CA GLU A 132 38.09 -34.81 -24.79
C GLU A 132 39.42 -34.65 -24.01
N LEU A 133 40.05 -35.77 -23.64
CA LEU A 133 41.47 -35.87 -23.29
C LEU A 133 42.05 -37.20 -23.80
#